data_AF-A0A1Y6FTE9-F1
#
_entry.id   AF-A0A1Y6FTE9-F1
#
_cell.length_a   1.000
_cell.length_b   1.000
_cell.length_c   1.000
_cell.angle_alpha   90.00
_cell.angle_beta   90.00
_cell.angle_gamma   90.00
#
_symmetry.space_group_name_H-M   'P 1'
#
loop_
_entity.id
_entity.type
_entity.pdbx_description
1 polymer ?
#
loop_
_entity_poly.entity_id
_entity_poly.type
_entity_poly.pdbx_seq_one_letter_code
_entity_poly.pdbx_strand_id
1 'polypeptide(L)'
;MILDMRWPTPPLVGPWHELAEDVADAFRGVLESDGSFASAACPPGEIGAFRVHPLLFWPDWMWVDALIEETDAASKVISFLYGPHGPHILDGTSRIFHDVNDLISIRIEKAEAVCDYLRVFCSAVRMEDKPFYIIESPGRLQQLIYPFDLPESAAPLARPLEAVRQRDGWKIHALVLFGATLFEATFLISTYGLVDMIDDKLLTDGLPDNPIRFDGIFYRQTGAGASQ
;
A
#
# COMPACT_ATOMS: atom_id res chain seq x y z
N MET A 1 -1.09 -15.62 -16.46
CA MET A 1 -0.46 -15.22 -15.18
C MET A 1 -1.28 -15.89 -14.11
N ILE A 2 -0.77 -16.96 -13.51
CA ILE A 2 -1.46 -17.64 -12.41
C ILE A 2 -1.30 -16.71 -11.22
N LEU A 3 -2.39 -16.07 -10.78
CA LEU A 3 -2.41 -15.37 -9.51
C LEU A 3 -2.08 -16.42 -8.44
N ASP A 4 -1.00 -16.21 -7.70
CA ASP A 4 -0.76 -16.96 -6.49
C ASP A 4 -1.94 -16.67 -5.54
N MET A 5 -2.86 -17.62 -5.44
CA MET A 5 -4.15 -17.44 -4.76
C MET A 5 -4.00 -17.30 -3.24
N ARG A 6 -2.78 -17.50 -2.71
CA ARG A 6 -2.50 -17.39 -1.28
C ARG A 6 -2.64 -15.96 -0.78
N TRP A 7 -2.15 -14.99 -1.53
CA TRP A 7 -2.09 -13.60 -1.08
C TRP A 7 -3.19 -12.73 -1.71
N PRO A 8 -3.89 -11.91 -0.91
CA PRO A 8 -4.63 -10.78 -1.45
C PRO A 8 -3.72 -9.84 -2.25
N THR A 9 -4.27 -9.23 -3.31
CA THR A 9 -3.60 -8.17 -4.07
C THR A 9 -3.12 -7.08 -3.11
N PRO A 10 -1.82 -6.75 -3.09
CA PRO A 10 -1.28 -5.74 -2.18
C PRO A 10 -1.82 -4.34 -2.53
N PRO A 11 -2.13 -3.49 -1.53
CA PRO A 11 -2.44 -2.09 -1.78
C PRO A 11 -1.30 -1.30 -2.41
N LEU A 12 -0.06 -1.60 -2.00
CA LEU A 12 1.15 -1.04 -2.57
C LEU A 12 1.55 -1.79 -3.85
N VAL A 13 1.74 -1.03 -4.93
CA VAL A 13 2.34 -1.53 -6.17
C VAL A 13 3.86 -1.62 -6.01
N GLY A 14 4.45 -2.74 -6.42
CA GLY A 14 5.90 -2.91 -6.40
C GLY A 14 6.33 -4.38 -6.29
N PRO A 15 7.65 -4.63 -6.28
CA PRO A 15 8.17 -5.96 -6.09
C PRO A 15 8.02 -6.39 -4.63
N TRP A 16 7.21 -7.42 -4.43
CA TRP A 16 7.04 -8.07 -3.14
C TRP A 16 7.84 -9.36 -3.08
N HIS A 17 8.45 -9.63 -1.94
CA HIS A 17 9.24 -10.84 -1.71
C HIS A 17 8.69 -11.55 -0.48
N GLU A 18 8.29 -12.81 -0.63
CA GLU A 18 7.93 -13.65 0.51
C GLU A 18 9.20 -14.05 1.27
N LEU A 19 9.13 -14.02 2.61
CA LEU A 19 10.23 -14.48 3.46
C LEU A 19 10.30 -16.01 3.43
N ALA A 20 11.51 -16.57 3.45
CA ALA A 20 11.72 -18.00 3.66
C ALA A 20 11.20 -18.41 5.04
N GLU A 21 10.76 -19.66 5.18
CA GLU A 21 10.09 -20.19 6.39
C GLU A 21 10.92 -19.99 7.67
N ASP A 22 12.23 -20.27 7.61
CA ASP A 22 13.16 -20.08 8.73
C ASP A 22 13.29 -18.61 9.17
N VAL A 23 13.31 -17.69 8.20
CA VAL A 23 13.32 -16.24 8.45
C VAL A 23 11.97 -15.77 8.98
N ALA A 24 10.87 -16.29 8.42
CA ALA A 24 9.51 -15.98 8.85
C ALA A 24 9.27 -16.40 10.31
N ASP A 25 9.74 -17.57 10.73
CA ASP A 25 9.62 -18.04 12.12
C ASP A 25 10.42 -17.17 13.09
N ALA A 26 11.66 -16.82 12.75
CA ALA A 26 12.45 -15.89 13.55
C ALA A 26 11.77 -14.52 13.65
N PHE A 27 11.23 -14.02 12.54
CA PHE A 27 10.57 -12.73 12.48
C PHE A 27 9.26 -12.71 13.29
N ARG A 28 8.48 -13.79 13.23
CA ARG A 28 7.30 -13.99 14.08
C ARG A 28 7.65 -13.89 15.56
N GLY A 29 8.72 -14.57 16.00
CA GLY A 29 9.17 -14.50 17.39
C GLY A 29 9.51 -13.07 17.84
N VAL A 30 10.06 -12.24 16.94
CA VAL A 30 10.29 -10.81 17.21
C VAL A 30 8.96 -10.07 17.39
N LEU A 31 8.00 -10.27 16.50
CA LEU A 31 6.68 -9.61 16.57
C LEU A 31 5.87 -10.03 17.80
N GLU A 32 5.92 -11.30 18.20
CA GLU A 32 5.26 -11.81 19.40
C GLU A 32 5.86 -11.22 20.68
N SER A 33 7.16 -10.88 20.65
CA SER A 33 7.82 -10.19 21.76
C SER A 33 7.52 -8.69 21.83
N ASP A 34 7.02 -8.09 20.75
CA ASP A 34 6.58 -6.71 20.71
C ASP A 34 5.16 -6.58 21.25
N GLY A 35 5.02 -6.05 22.47
CA GLY A 35 3.73 -5.94 23.15
C GLY A 35 2.69 -5.08 22.42
N SER A 36 3.13 -4.10 21.61
CA SER A 36 2.22 -3.21 20.87
C SER A 36 1.63 -3.94 19.68
N PHE A 37 2.48 -4.64 18.92
CA PHE A 37 2.05 -5.46 17.80
C PHE A 37 1.21 -6.64 18.29
N ALA A 38 1.68 -7.41 19.27
CA ALA A 38 0.95 -8.55 19.82
C ALA A 38 -0.45 -8.15 20.31
N SER A 39 -0.57 -7.01 21.02
CA SER A 39 -1.87 -6.53 21.52
C SER A 39 -2.82 -6.07 20.42
N ALA A 40 -2.30 -5.43 19.36
CA ALA A 40 -3.12 -4.89 18.28
C ALA A 40 -3.45 -5.94 17.22
N ALA A 41 -2.51 -6.82 16.93
CA ALA A 41 -2.65 -7.86 15.92
C ALA A 41 -3.59 -8.97 16.37
N CYS A 42 -3.67 -9.27 17.69
CA CYS A 42 -4.33 -10.41 18.34
C CYS A 42 -5.62 -10.90 17.65
N PRO A 43 -5.52 -11.70 16.57
CA PRO A 43 -6.68 -12.13 15.83
C PRO A 43 -7.09 -13.51 16.34
N PRO A 44 -8.32 -13.96 16.10
CA PRO A 44 -8.54 -15.37 15.88
C PRO A 44 -7.78 -15.75 14.58
N GLY A 45 -6.68 -16.51 14.69
CA GLY A 45 -5.90 -16.99 13.54
C GLY A 45 -4.39 -17.06 13.79
N GLU A 46 -3.69 -17.80 12.94
CA GLU A 46 -2.22 -17.93 12.98
C GLU A 46 -1.61 -17.14 11.81
N ILE A 47 -0.47 -16.48 12.07
CA ILE A 47 0.31 -15.86 10.99
C ILE A 47 0.88 -17.00 10.13
N GLY A 48 0.56 -17.05 8.84
CA GLY A 48 1.01 -18.14 7.95
C GLY A 48 2.27 -17.80 7.16
N ALA A 49 2.47 -16.53 6.83
CA ALA A 49 3.61 -16.05 6.04
C ALA A 49 3.78 -14.54 6.13
N PHE A 50 4.93 -14.07 5.67
CA PHE A 50 5.23 -12.65 5.50
C PHE A 50 5.72 -12.38 4.09
N ARG A 51 5.29 -11.25 3.52
CA ARG A 51 5.96 -10.65 2.35
C ARG A 51 6.42 -9.25 2.67
N VAL A 52 7.52 -8.84 2.07
CA VAL A 52 8.19 -7.57 2.34
C VAL A 52 8.41 -6.76 1.08
N HIS A 53 8.37 -5.44 1.24
CA HIS A 53 8.71 -4.44 0.24
C HIS A 53 9.67 -3.41 0.86
N PRO A 54 10.96 -3.39 0.46
CA PRO A 54 11.92 -2.40 0.94
C PRO A 54 11.51 -0.96 0.59
N LEU A 55 11.86 0.01 1.44
CA LEU A 55 11.59 1.43 1.20
C LEU A 55 12.83 2.17 0.70
N LEU A 56 12.68 3.02 -0.31
CA LEU A 56 13.80 3.81 -0.86
C LEU A 56 14.04 5.13 -0.12
N PHE A 57 13.07 5.58 0.67
CA PHE A 57 13.08 6.89 1.34
C PHE A 57 13.43 6.81 2.83
N TRP A 58 13.24 5.65 3.46
CA TRP A 58 13.65 5.37 4.83
C TRP A 58 14.65 4.19 4.83
N PRO A 59 15.95 4.44 4.99
CA PRO A 59 16.96 3.39 4.99
C PRO A 59 16.70 2.33 6.07
N ASP A 60 16.82 1.05 5.72
CA ASP A 60 16.57 -0.11 6.59
C ASP A 60 15.10 -0.28 7.04
N TRP A 61 14.17 0.43 6.42
CA TRP A 61 12.74 0.21 6.61
C TRP A 61 12.15 -0.60 5.46
N MET A 62 11.09 -1.32 5.79
CA MET A 62 10.29 -2.11 4.84
C MET A 62 8.81 -2.02 5.19
N TRP A 63 7.96 -2.09 4.18
CA TRP A 63 6.57 -2.48 4.37
C TRP A 63 6.50 -4.00 4.49
N VAL A 64 5.82 -4.49 5.50
CA VAL A 64 5.55 -5.91 5.70
C VAL A 64 4.06 -6.18 5.68
N ASP A 65 3.67 -7.21 4.93
CA ASP A 65 2.36 -7.83 5.02
C ASP A 65 2.50 -9.18 5.74
N ALA A 66 1.73 -9.38 6.81
CA ALA A 66 1.59 -10.65 7.49
C ALA A 66 0.26 -11.31 7.08
N LEU A 67 0.33 -12.48 6.45
CA LEU A 67 -0.85 -13.28 6.10
C LEU A 67 -1.36 -13.98 7.36
N ILE A 68 -2.65 -13.81 7.66
CA ILE A 68 -3.33 -14.51 8.73
C ILE A 68 -4.25 -15.54 8.09
N GLU A 69 -4.01 -16.81 8.42
CA GLU A 69 -4.79 -17.94 7.94
C GLU A 69 -5.89 -18.25 8.97
N GLU A 70 -7.13 -18.37 8.49
CA GLU A 70 -8.30 -18.72 9.31
C GLU A 70 -8.88 -20.04 8.79
N THR A 71 -9.23 -20.95 9.70
CA THR A 71 -9.68 -22.32 9.34
C THR A 71 -10.96 -22.34 8.51
N ASP A 72 -11.86 -21.37 8.72
CA ASP A 72 -13.20 -21.31 8.12
C ASP A 72 -13.51 -19.97 7.41
N ALA A 73 -12.50 -19.14 7.14
CA ALA A 73 -12.68 -17.82 6.52
C ALA A 73 -11.60 -17.51 5.48
N ALA A 74 -11.87 -16.51 4.64
CA ALA A 74 -10.85 -16.01 3.71
C ALA A 74 -9.68 -15.40 4.48
N SER A 75 -8.45 -15.74 4.08
CA SER A 75 -7.25 -15.16 4.68
C SER A 75 -7.28 -13.64 4.64
N LYS A 76 -6.81 -13.03 5.72
CA LYS A 76 -6.67 -11.58 5.86
C LYS A 76 -5.21 -11.22 6.04
N VAL A 77 -4.89 -9.95 5.86
CA VAL A 77 -3.53 -9.45 5.99
C VAL A 77 -3.50 -8.27 6.95
N ILE A 78 -2.49 -8.21 7.81
CA ILE A 78 -2.09 -6.99 8.52
C ILE A 78 -0.89 -6.40 7.79
N SER A 79 -0.94 -5.11 7.48
CA SER A 79 0.20 -4.35 6.98
C SER A 79 0.83 -3.49 8.06
N PHE A 80 2.16 -3.42 8.08
CA PHE A 80 2.91 -2.57 9.00
C PHE A 80 4.25 -2.15 8.37
N LEU A 81 4.78 -1.03 8.85
CA LEU A 81 6.14 -0.60 8.55
C LEU A 81 7.07 -1.18 9.61
N TYR A 82 8.18 -1.80 9.19
CA TYR A 82 9.17 -2.37 10.10
C TYR A 82 10.52 -1.69 9.88
N GLY A 83 11.15 -1.25 10.97
CA GLY A 83 12.44 -0.57 10.94
C GLY A 83 13.18 -0.70 12.28
N PRO A 84 14.18 0.16 12.55
CA PRO A 84 15.05 0.06 13.74
C PRO A 84 14.33 0.12 15.10
N HIS A 85 13.09 0.59 15.13
CA HIS A 85 12.29 0.72 16.35
C HIS A 85 11.15 -0.31 16.45
N GLY A 86 11.17 -1.32 15.60
CA GLY A 86 10.18 -2.40 15.59
C GLY A 86 9.03 -2.14 14.61
N PRO A 87 7.92 -2.89 14.75
CA PRO A 87 6.76 -2.79 13.88
C PRO A 87 5.89 -1.58 14.21
N HIS A 88 5.37 -0.92 13.18
CA HIS A 88 4.42 0.17 13.28
C HIS A 88 3.22 -0.11 12.35
N ILE A 89 2.07 -0.42 12.94
CA ILE A 89 0.88 -0.86 12.20
C ILE A 89 0.32 0.25 11.32
N LEU A 90 -0.05 -0.10 10.09
CA LEU A 90 -0.76 0.79 9.18
C LEU A 90 -2.25 0.79 9.52
N ASP A 91 -2.71 1.87 10.15
CA ASP A 91 -4.09 2.05 10.59
C ASP A 91 -4.94 2.86 9.61
N GLY A 92 -4.39 3.22 8.45
CA GLY A 92 -5.06 4.06 7.46
C GLY A 92 -4.82 5.56 7.62
N THR A 93 -4.14 6.00 8.67
CA THR A 93 -3.84 7.42 8.90
C THR A 93 -2.45 7.78 8.38
N SER A 94 -2.19 9.09 8.19
CA SER A 94 -0.85 9.58 7.83
C SER A 94 0.09 9.74 9.04
N ARG A 95 -0.39 9.50 10.27
CA ARG A 95 0.33 9.83 11.51
C ARG A 95 1.72 9.21 11.57
N ILE A 96 1.81 7.93 11.24
CA ILE A 96 3.07 7.19 11.23
C ILE A 96 4.13 7.84 10.32
N PHE A 97 3.72 8.38 9.17
CA PHE A 97 4.63 9.05 8.26
C PHE A 97 5.18 10.33 8.88
N HIS A 98 4.33 11.13 9.53
CA HIS A 98 4.77 12.34 10.22
C HIS A 98 5.69 12.00 11.41
N ASP A 99 5.28 11.05 12.25
CA ASP A 99 6.05 10.65 13.44
C ASP A 99 7.44 10.10 13.06
N VAL A 100 7.53 9.24 12.03
CA VAL A 100 8.81 8.67 11.57
C VAL A 100 9.65 9.71 10.83
N ASN A 101 9.05 10.55 9.96
CA ASN A 101 9.79 11.59 9.24
C ASN A 101 10.44 12.59 10.20
N ASP A 102 9.74 12.97 11.26
CA ASP A 102 10.26 13.85 12.31
C ASP A 102 11.36 13.15 13.11
N LEU A 103 11.13 11.89 13.51
CA LEU A 103 12.09 11.09 14.27
C LEU A 103 13.44 10.95 13.56
N ILE A 104 13.43 10.64 12.27
CA ILE A 104 14.66 10.44 11.49
C ILE A 104 15.13 11.70 10.75
N SER A 105 14.37 12.78 10.82
CA SER A 105 14.62 14.03 10.08
C SER A 105 14.84 13.80 8.58
N ILE A 106 13.89 13.14 7.92
CA ILE A 106 14.01 12.69 6.53
C ILE A 106 14.39 13.82 5.56
N ARG A 107 15.18 13.46 4.53
CA ARG A 107 15.47 14.29 3.35
C ARG A 107 15.33 13.50 2.06
N ILE A 108 14.24 13.72 1.32
CA ILE A 108 14.00 13.05 0.04
C ILE A 108 14.60 13.86 -1.12
N GLU A 109 15.82 13.50 -1.52
CA GLU A 109 16.57 14.24 -2.53
C GLU A 109 16.57 13.63 -3.93
N LYS A 110 16.11 12.37 -4.06
CA LYS A 110 16.11 11.62 -5.32
C LYS A 110 14.71 11.41 -5.86
N ALA A 111 14.59 11.44 -7.19
CA ALA A 111 13.32 11.25 -7.88
C ALA A 111 12.74 9.84 -7.62
N GLU A 112 13.56 8.79 -7.66
CA GLU A 112 13.07 7.44 -7.38
C GLU A 112 12.52 7.29 -5.95
N ALA A 113 13.17 7.94 -4.96
CA ALA A 113 12.77 7.87 -3.57
C ALA A 113 11.47 8.63 -3.29
N VAL A 114 11.24 9.77 -3.95
CA VAL A 114 9.97 10.50 -3.77
C VAL A 114 8.80 9.81 -4.47
N CYS A 115 9.04 9.16 -5.61
CA CYS A 115 8.02 8.33 -6.26
C CYS A 115 7.67 7.11 -5.40
N ASP A 116 8.66 6.45 -4.80
CA ASP A 116 8.44 5.35 -3.86
C ASP A 116 7.67 5.81 -2.61
N TYR A 117 8.05 6.96 -2.05
CA TYR A 117 7.33 7.59 -0.94
C TYR A 117 5.87 7.84 -1.26
N LEU A 118 5.55 8.41 -2.43
CA LEU A 118 4.16 8.66 -2.83
C LEU A 118 3.36 7.35 -2.99
N ARG A 119 3.95 6.31 -3.58
CA ARG A 119 3.28 5.00 -3.70
C ARG A 119 2.91 4.46 -2.32
N VAL A 120 3.86 4.46 -1.39
CA VAL A 120 3.65 3.97 -0.03
C VAL A 120 2.63 4.81 0.72
N PHE A 121 2.78 6.14 0.70
CA PHE A 121 1.87 7.06 1.37
C PHE A 121 0.43 6.88 0.88
N CYS A 122 0.21 6.93 -0.44
CA CYS A 122 -1.13 6.77 -1.01
C CYS A 122 -1.74 5.38 -0.77
N SER A 123 -0.90 4.34 -0.73
CA SER A 123 -1.37 2.96 -0.48
C SER A 123 -1.69 2.70 1.00
N ALA A 124 -1.07 3.45 1.92
CA ALA A 124 -1.27 3.32 3.36
C ALA A 124 -2.38 4.23 3.89
N VAL A 125 -2.47 5.46 3.41
CA VAL A 125 -3.48 6.44 3.85
C VAL A 125 -4.82 6.14 3.20
N ARG A 126 -5.87 6.12 4.02
CA ARG A 126 -7.23 5.80 3.61
C ARG A 126 -8.19 6.96 3.89
N MET A 127 -9.17 7.10 3.01
CA MET A 127 -10.34 7.94 3.19
C MET A 127 -11.57 7.06 3.01
N GLU A 128 -12.52 7.11 3.95
CA GLU A 128 -13.70 6.21 3.95
C GLU A 128 -13.31 4.72 3.79
N ASP A 129 -12.28 4.29 4.52
CA ASP A 129 -11.70 2.93 4.48
C ASP A 129 -11.13 2.48 3.12
N LYS A 130 -10.92 3.40 2.18
CA LYS A 130 -10.33 3.14 0.86
C LYS A 130 -9.01 3.87 0.68
N PRO A 131 -7.94 3.19 0.23
CA PRO A 131 -6.67 3.84 -0.07
C PRO A 131 -6.71 4.51 -1.45
N PHE A 132 -5.68 5.29 -1.72
CA PHE A 132 -5.44 5.90 -3.03
C PHE A 132 -4.46 5.03 -3.81
N TYR A 133 -4.94 4.26 -4.80
CA TYR A 133 -4.05 3.37 -5.54
C TYR A 133 -3.35 4.12 -6.67
N ILE A 134 -2.02 4.10 -6.66
CA ILE A 134 -1.21 4.64 -7.77
C ILE A 134 -1.23 3.66 -8.95
N ILE A 135 -1.57 4.17 -10.15
CA ILE A 135 -1.76 3.39 -11.38
C ILE A 135 -0.67 3.72 -12.41
N GLU A 136 0.39 2.93 -12.44
CA GLU A 136 1.53 3.14 -13.35
C GLU A 136 1.55 2.24 -14.59
N SER A 137 0.65 1.27 -14.63
CA SER A 137 0.52 0.37 -15.77
C SER A 137 -0.92 -0.15 -15.92
N PRO A 138 -1.34 -0.54 -17.14
CA PRO A 138 -2.63 -1.19 -17.36
C PRO A 138 -2.76 -2.47 -16.52
N GLY A 139 -1.65 -3.20 -16.35
CA GLY A 139 -1.60 -4.42 -15.53
C GLY A 139 -1.93 -4.15 -14.05
N ARG A 140 -1.45 -3.03 -13.49
CA ARG A 140 -1.81 -2.64 -12.13
C ARG A 140 -3.30 -2.33 -12.00
N LEU A 141 -3.86 -1.59 -12.95
CA LEU A 141 -5.29 -1.31 -12.95
C LEU A 141 -6.11 -2.61 -13.05
N GLN A 142 -5.73 -3.52 -13.96
CA GLN A 142 -6.37 -4.82 -14.12
C GLN A 142 -6.31 -5.69 -12.85
N GLN A 143 -5.21 -5.67 -12.09
CA GLN A 143 -5.12 -6.37 -10.80
C GLN A 143 -6.12 -5.85 -9.78
N LEU A 144 -6.36 -4.54 -9.76
CA LEU A 144 -7.23 -3.87 -8.79
C LEU A 144 -8.72 -3.98 -9.14
N ILE A 145 -9.07 -4.38 -10.35
CA ILE A 145 -10.46 -4.58 -10.78
C ILE A 145 -10.76 -6.04 -11.13
N TYR A 146 -9.81 -6.97 -10.94
CA TYR A 146 -10.05 -8.39 -11.22
C TYR A 146 -11.24 -8.91 -10.38
N PRO A 147 -12.19 -9.67 -10.96
CA PRO A 147 -12.12 -10.41 -12.23
C PRO A 147 -12.64 -9.66 -13.47
N PHE A 148 -13.00 -8.38 -13.33
CA PHE A 148 -13.64 -7.63 -14.41
C PHE A 148 -12.63 -7.26 -15.49
N ASP A 149 -13.10 -7.17 -16.73
CA ASP A 149 -12.28 -6.73 -17.86
C ASP A 149 -11.99 -5.23 -17.77
N LEU A 150 -10.73 -4.85 -18.02
CA LEU A 150 -10.33 -3.45 -18.10
C LEU A 150 -10.98 -2.74 -19.30
N PRO A 151 -11.71 -1.63 -19.09
CA PRO A 151 -12.27 -0.88 -20.21
C PRO A 151 -11.18 -0.38 -21.16
N GLU A 152 -11.42 -0.48 -22.47
CA GLU A 152 -10.47 -0.05 -23.50
C GLU A 152 -10.07 1.43 -23.39
N SER A 153 -10.97 2.27 -22.86
CA SER A 153 -10.71 3.69 -22.61
C SER A 153 -9.78 3.95 -21.43
N ALA A 154 -9.68 3.03 -20.48
CA ALA A 154 -8.90 3.19 -19.25
C ALA A 154 -7.45 2.70 -19.40
N ALA A 155 -7.22 1.67 -20.22
CA ALA A 155 -5.88 1.11 -20.41
C ALA A 155 -4.82 2.14 -20.86
N PRO A 156 -5.08 3.04 -21.82
CA PRO A 156 -4.08 4.01 -22.30
C PRO A 156 -3.76 5.12 -21.29
N LEU A 157 -4.56 5.27 -20.21
CA LEU A 157 -4.36 6.35 -19.23
C LEU A 157 -3.19 6.06 -18.28
N ALA A 158 -2.91 4.77 -18.02
CA ALA A 158 -1.90 4.33 -17.08
C ALA A 158 -0.49 4.73 -17.53
N ARG A 159 0.26 5.37 -16.63
CA ARG A 159 1.59 5.92 -16.92
C ARG A 159 2.46 5.98 -15.66
N PRO A 160 3.79 5.78 -15.78
CA PRO A 160 4.71 5.91 -14.65
C PRO A 160 4.61 7.25 -13.93
N LEU A 161 4.99 7.29 -12.65
CA LEU A 161 5.12 8.54 -11.92
C LEU A 161 6.23 9.42 -12.52
N GLU A 162 5.91 10.70 -12.73
CA GLU A 162 6.88 11.71 -13.16
C GLU A 162 7.10 12.72 -12.03
N ALA A 163 8.32 12.73 -11.47
CA ALA A 163 8.71 13.66 -10.43
C ALA A 163 9.57 14.81 -11.00
N VAL A 164 9.10 16.04 -10.79
CA VAL A 164 9.81 17.27 -11.17
C VAL A 164 10.32 17.96 -9.92
N ARG A 165 11.63 18.18 -9.85
CA ARG A 165 12.24 18.87 -8.70
C ARG A 165 11.71 20.30 -8.59
N GLN A 166 11.37 20.69 -7.37
CA GLN A 166 10.99 22.05 -6.98
C GLN A 166 11.99 22.59 -5.97
N ARG A 167 11.89 23.89 -5.65
CA ARG A 167 12.75 24.54 -4.65
C ARG A 167 12.72 23.82 -3.30
N ASP A 168 11.52 23.56 -2.78
CA ASP A 168 11.31 23.04 -1.43
C ASP A 168 10.88 21.56 -1.39
N GLY A 169 10.97 20.86 -2.52
CA GLY A 169 10.51 19.48 -2.65
C GLY A 169 10.34 19.03 -4.09
N TRP A 170 9.21 18.39 -4.36
CA TRP A 170 8.89 17.74 -5.62
C TRP A 170 7.45 18.03 -6.02
N LYS A 171 7.23 18.14 -7.33
CA LYS A 171 5.90 18.09 -7.94
C LYS A 171 5.78 16.75 -8.65
N ILE A 172 4.73 15.99 -8.37
CA ILE A 172 4.51 14.67 -8.97
C ILE A 172 3.14 14.64 -9.64
N HIS A 173 3.11 14.20 -10.88
CA HIS A 173 1.87 13.88 -11.59
C HIS A 173 1.62 12.38 -11.49
N ALA A 174 0.42 12.01 -11.05
CA ALA A 174 0.05 10.62 -10.83
C ALA A 174 -1.34 10.32 -11.37
N LEU A 175 -1.54 9.07 -11.78
CA LEU A 175 -2.86 8.51 -12.01
C LEU A 175 -3.29 7.77 -10.74
N VAL A 176 -4.45 8.13 -10.20
CA VAL A 176 -4.93 7.64 -8.90
C VAL A 176 -6.29 6.98 -9.08
N LEU A 177 -6.42 5.71 -8.70
CA LEU A 177 -7.71 5.05 -8.54
C LEU A 177 -8.17 5.22 -7.09
N PHE A 178 -9.32 5.84 -6.89
CA PHE A 178 -9.99 5.97 -5.61
C PHE A 178 -11.42 5.45 -5.72
N GLY A 179 -11.69 4.34 -5.03
CA GLY A 179 -12.93 3.56 -5.23
C GLY A 179 -13.07 3.10 -6.69
N ALA A 180 -14.13 3.55 -7.34
CA ALA A 180 -14.48 3.23 -8.73
C ALA A 180 -14.10 4.36 -9.72
N THR A 181 -13.33 5.35 -9.28
CA THR A 181 -13.04 6.57 -10.05
C THR A 181 -11.55 6.77 -10.23
N LEU A 182 -11.16 7.15 -11.45
CA LEU A 182 -9.78 7.37 -11.85
C LEU A 182 -9.54 8.87 -12.05
N PHE A 183 -8.50 9.37 -11.39
CA PHE A 183 -8.13 10.78 -11.39
C PHE A 183 -6.71 10.97 -11.92
N GLU A 184 -6.51 12.05 -12.67
CA GLU A 184 -5.21 12.67 -12.87
C GLU A 184 -4.96 13.64 -11.72
N ALA A 185 -4.01 13.34 -10.84
CA ALA A 185 -3.72 14.13 -9.64
C ALA A 185 -2.31 14.72 -9.68
N THR A 186 -2.17 15.90 -9.08
CA THR A 186 -0.89 16.58 -8.87
C THR A 186 -0.60 16.71 -7.39
N PHE A 187 0.55 16.19 -6.97
CA PHE A 187 1.04 16.24 -5.61
C PHE A 187 2.22 17.21 -5.49
N LEU A 188 2.27 17.96 -4.40
CA LEU A 188 3.48 18.59 -3.90
C LEU A 188 3.98 17.79 -2.70
N ILE A 189 5.25 17.41 -2.73
CA ILE A 189 5.89 16.67 -1.65
C ILE A 189 7.11 17.45 -1.21
N SER A 190 7.11 17.96 0.03
CA SER A 190 8.27 18.66 0.57
C SER A 190 9.47 17.72 0.72
N THR A 191 10.68 18.27 0.83
CA THR A 191 11.87 17.44 1.12
C THR A 191 11.79 16.66 2.44
N TYR A 192 10.88 17.03 3.34
CA TYR A 192 10.63 16.40 4.64
C TYR A 192 9.42 15.45 4.64
N GLY A 193 8.85 15.15 3.47
CA GLY A 193 7.78 14.16 3.33
C GLY A 193 6.36 14.67 3.64
N LEU A 194 6.13 15.98 3.84
CA LEU A 194 4.77 16.53 3.79
C LEU A 194 4.19 16.37 2.39
N VAL A 195 2.99 15.80 2.27
CA VAL A 195 2.29 15.52 1.02
C VAL A 195 1.03 16.36 0.94
N ASP A 196 0.91 17.17 -0.11
CA ASP A 196 -0.28 17.94 -0.43
C ASP A 196 -0.77 17.56 -1.85
N MET A 197 -2.05 17.21 -1.98
CA MET A 197 -2.70 17.11 -3.29
C MET A 197 -3.24 18.50 -3.66
N ILE A 198 -2.73 19.08 -4.74
CA ILE A 198 -3.04 20.49 -5.11
C ILE A 198 -3.98 20.63 -6.30
N ASP A 199 -4.17 19.55 -7.06
CA ASP A 199 -5.04 19.50 -8.23
C ASP A 199 -5.43 18.05 -8.51
N ASP A 200 -6.68 17.82 -8.88
CA ASP A 200 -7.19 16.53 -9.31
C ASP A 200 -8.27 16.70 -10.38
N LYS A 201 -8.18 15.87 -11.42
CA LYS A 201 -9.10 15.88 -12.55
C LYS A 201 -9.67 14.48 -12.74
N LEU A 202 -11.00 14.38 -12.65
CA LEU A 202 -11.71 13.15 -13.00
C LEU A 202 -11.46 12.80 -14.47
N LEU A 203 -11.00 11.57 -14.71
CA LEU A 203 -10.82 11.03 -16.07
C LEU A 203 -11.94 10.07 -16.45
N THR A 204 -12.30 9.16 -15.54
CA THR A 204 -13.42 8.24 -15.70
C THR A 204 -13.94 7.85 -14.33
N ASP A 205 -15.23 7.59 -14.24
CA ASP A 205 -15.90 6.96 -13.11
C ASP A 205 -16.54 5.64 -13.55
N GLY A 206 -17.20 4.96 -12.61
CA GLY A 206 -17.93 3.73 -12.90
C GLY A 206 -17.04 2.55 -13.27
N LEU A 207 -15.75 2.58 -12.91
CA LEU A 207 -14.91 1.40 -12.99
C LEU A 207 -15.45 0.33 -12.03
N PRO A 208 -15.23 -0.96 -12.32
CA PRO A 208 -15.59 -2.01 -11.38
C PRO A 208 -14.93 -1.77 -10.03
N ASP A 209 -15.68 -1.96 -8.95
CA ASP A 209 -15.18 -1.71 -7.61
C ASP A 209 -14.04 -2.67 -7.26
N ASN A 210 -13.02 -2.13 -6.61
CA ASN A 210 -11.85 -2.90 -6.24
C ASN A 210 -12.23 -3.98 -5.20
N PRO A 211 -11.86 -5.26 -5.34
CA PRO A 211 -12.26 -6.32 -4.42
C PRO A 211 -11.57 -6.26 -3.04
N ILE A 212 -10.61 -5.36 -2.82
CA ILE A 212 -9.94 -5.19 -1.53
C ILE A 212 -10.91 -4.51 -0.55
N ARG A 213 -11.05 -5.11 0.64
CA ARG A 213 -11.84 -4.58 1.76
C ARG A 213 -10.96 -4.45 2.98
N PHE A 214 -11.03 -3.27 3.60
CA PHE A 214 -10.38 -3.00 4.87
C PHE A 214 -11.38 -3.14 6.02
N ASP A 215 -10.91 -3.68 7.14
CA ASP A 215 -11.63 -3.79 8.41
C ASP A 215 -10.64 -3.43 9.53
N GLY A 216 -10.64 -2.16 9.93
CA GLY A 216 -9.61 -1.61 10.81
C GLY A 216 -8.22 -1.78 10.20
N ILE A 217 -7.33 -2.49 10.91
CA ILE A 217 -5.93 -2.73 10.51
C ILE A 217 -5.78 -3.93 9.55
N PHE A 218 -6.87 -4.65 9.30
CA PHE A 218 -6.87 -5.81 8.42
C PHE A 218 -7.35 -5.43 7.03
N TYR A 219 -6.85 -6.16 6.03
CA TYR A 219 -7.48 -6.17 4.72
C TYR A 219 -7.58 -7.57 4.14
N ARG A 220 -8.54 -7.74 3.25
CA ARG A 220 -8.82 -9.00 2.55
C ARG A 220 -9.26 -8.69 1.14
N GLN A 221 -9.14 -9.67 0.26
CA GLN A 221 -9.71 -9.60 -1.08
C GLN A 221 -10.99 -10.42 -1.11
N THR A 222 -12.12 -9.79 -1.39
CA THR A 222 -13.37 -10.51 -1.60
C THR A 222 -13.31 -11.21 -2.95
N GLY A 223 -13.67 -12.49 -2.99
CA GLY A 223 -13.75 -13.22 -4.24
C GLY A 223 -14.71 -12.56 -5.24
N ALA A 224 -14.50 -12.85 -6.52
CA ALA A 224 -15.42 -12.61 -7.62
C ALA A 224 -16.80 -13.25 -7.35
N GLY A 225 -17.64 -12.62 -6.53
CA GLY A 225 -18.92 -13.20 -6.12
C GLY A 225 -19.37 -12.79 -4.72
N ALA A 226 -19.52 -11.49 -4.49
CA ALA A 226 -20.39 -11.01 -3.41
C ALA A 226 -21.19 -9.82 -3.95
N SER A 227 -21.99 -10.08 -4.98
CA SER A 227 -23.19 -9.29 -5.23
C SER A 227 -24.10 -9.48 -4.02
N GLN A 228 -24.36 -8.40 -3.27
CA GLN A 228 -25.67 -8.26 -2.63
C GLN A 228 -26.51 -7.37 -3.52
#